data_AF-A0A7Z9IPB8-F1
#
_entry.id   AF-A0A7Z9IPB8-F1
#
_cell.length_a   1.000
_cell.length_b   1.000
_cell.length_c   1.000
_cell.angle_alpha   90.00
_cell.angle_beta   90.00
_cell.angle_gamma   90.00
#
_symmetry.space_group_name_H-M   'P 1'
#
loop_
_entity.id
_entity.type
_entity.pdbx_description
1 polymer ?
#
loop_
_entity_poly.entity_id
_entity_poly.type
_entity_poly.pdbx_seq_one_letter_code
_entity_poly.pdbx_strand_id
1 'polypeptide(L)'
;MSLRSLSKEDLRMQLFAIQDEVSDKLKVDPDVDKFLDQTDLFDEWEKVLPDAEYPIFVMAVLNNVRRKVIIETILNSILDDEVTSGWSNSDRDDKSVENTDHPFC
;
A
#
# COMPACT_ATOMS: atom_id res chain seq x y z
N MET A 1 -2.05 17.41 10.16
CA MET A 1 -0.86 17.96 9.46
C MET A 1 -0.92 17.44 8.04
N SER A 2 -0.56 18.22 7.02
CA SER A 2 -0.68 17.73 5.63
C SER A 2 0.51 16.83 5.28
N LEU A 3 0.28 15.54 4.99
CA LEU A 3 1.32 14.59 4.59
C LEU A 3 2.12 15.08 3.38
N ARG A 4 1.47 15.80 2.44
CA ARG A 4 2.12 16.40 1.25
C ARG A 4 3.19 17.46 1.56
N SER A 5 3.22 17.98 2.79
CA SER A 5 4.20 19.00 3.21
C SER A 5 5.45 18.42 3.87
N LEU A 6 5.49 17.09 4.06
CA LEU A 6 6.59 16.39 4.73
C LEU A 6 7.73 16.07 3.76
N SER A 7 8.96 15.95 4.29
CA SER A 7 10.09 15.40 3.54
C SER A 7 9.88 13.92 3.25
N LYS A 8 10.59 13.37 2.26
CA LYS A 8 10.55 11.94 1.94
C LYS A 8 10.95 11.07 3.14
N GLU A 9 11.93 11.52 3.91
CA GLU A 9 12.40 10.87 5.13
C GLU A 9 11.32 10.89 6.22
N ASP A 10 10.64 12.02 6.41
CA ASP A 10 9.56 12.14 7.40
C ASP A 10 8.34 11.30 7.01
N LEU A 11 7.95 11.29 5.73
CA LEU A 11 6.90 10.41 5.23
C LEU A 11 7.24 8.94 5.42
N ARG A 12 8.50 8.57 5.21
CA ARG A 12 8.97 7.20 5.45
C ARG A 12 8.86 6.83 6.93
N MET A 13 9.24 7.73 7.83
CA MET A 13 9.09 7.50 9.28
C MET A 13 7.62 7.36 9.66
N GLN A 14 6.74 8.20 9.12
CA GLN A 14 5.29 8.10 9.34
C GLN A 14 4.73 6.77 8.82
N LEU A 15 5.16 6.32 7.64
CA LEU A 15 4.74 5.03 7.08
C LEU A 15 5.19 3.86 7.97
N PHE A 16 6.39 3.91 8.53
CA PHE A 16 6.83 2.88 9.48
C PHE A 16 6.09 2.97 10.81
N ALA A 17 5.79 4.17 11.31
CA ALA A 17 5.03 4.36 12.53
C ALA A 17 3.63 3.74 12.44
N ILE A 18 2.91 3.98 11.34
CA ILE A 18 1.58 3.37 11.13
C ILE A 18 1.69 1.85 10.95
N GLN A 19 2.73 1.35 10.27
CA GLN A 19 2.97 -0.10 10.17
C GLN A 19 3.19 -0.76 11.54
N ASP A 20 3.98 -0.12 12.41
CA ASP A 20 4.20 -0.60 13.77
C ASP A 20 2.91 -0.56 14.60
N GLU A 21 2.18 0.55 14.55
CA GLU A 21 0.91 0.70 15.28
C GLU A 21 -0.14 -0.33 14.86
N VAL A 22 -0.33 -0.53 13.55
CA VAL A 22 -1.30 -1.51 13.03
C VAL A 22 -0.87 -2.93 13.39
N SER A 23 0.42 -3.26 13.25
CA SER A 23 0.96 -4.56 13.67
C SER A 23 0.71 -4.83 15.15
N ASP A 24 0.91 -3.83 16.01
CA ASP A 24 0.68 -3.97 17.45
C ASP A 24 -0.80 -4.10 17.81
N LYS A 25 -1.69 -3.35 17.15
CA LYS A 25 -3.15 -3.51 17.32
C LYS A 25 -3.63 -4.90 16.90
N LEU A 26 -3.19 -5.37 15.72
CA LEU A 26 -3.59 -6.68 15.19
C LEU A 26 -2.98 -7.87 15.95
N LYS A 27 -1.90 -7.68 16.72
CA LYS A 27 -1.42 -8.71 17.67
C LYS A 27 -2.36 -8.89 18.86
N VAL A 28 -3.08 -7.84 19.27
CA VAL A 28 -4.02 -7.88 20.40
C VAL A 28 -5.37 -8.40 19.96
N ASP A 29 -5.89 -7.89 18.84
CA ASP A 29 -7.13 -8.33 18.21
C ASP A 29 -6.89 -8.56 16.71
N PRO A 30 -6.76 -9.82 16.27
CA PRO A 30 -6.34 -10.15 14.90
C PRO A 30 -7.48 -10.05 13.87
N ASP A 31 -8.68 -9.64 14.26
CA ASP A 31 -9.81 -9.46 13.35
C ASP A 31 -9.59 -8.24 12.44
N VAL A 32 -9.08 -8.52 11.24
CA VAL A 32 -8.74 -7.49 10.24
C VAL A 32 -9.99 -6.76 9.75
N ASP A 33 -11.09 -7.48 9.52
CA ASP A 33 -12.32 -6.87 8.98
C ASP A 33 -12.88 -5.87 9.99
N LYS A 34 -12.97 -6.28 11.26
CA LYS A 34 -13.37 -5.40 12.36
C LYS A 34 -12.42 -4.21 12.54
N PHE A 35 -11.10 -4.42 12.38
CA PHE A 35 -10.13 -3.34 12.46
C PHE A 35 -10.36 -2.30 11.36
N LEU A 36 -10.56 -2.74 10.11
CA LEU A 36 -10.81 -1.87 8.97
C LEU A 36 -12.11 -1.09 9.12
N ASP A 37 -13.17 -1.72 9.66
CA ASP A 37 -14.45 -1.07 9.89
C ASP A 37 -14.40 0.06 10.94
N GLN A 38 -13.39 0.05 11.82
CA GLN A 38 -13.33 0.91 13.01
C GLN A 38 -12.17 1.89 13.02
N THR A 39 -11.17 1.71 12.15
CA THR A 39 -9.95 2.52 12.17
C THR A 39 -10.10 3.79 11.35
N ASP A 40 -9.55 4.88 11.87
CA ASP A 40 -9.35 6.18 11.22
C ASP A 40 -7.88 6.41 10.82
N LEU A 41 -7.01 5.40 11.00
CA LEU A 41 -5.58 5.53 10.79
C LEU A 41 -5.21 5.76 9.32
N PHE A 42 -6.08 5.34 8.39
CA PHE A 42 -5.83 5.43 6.96
C PHE A 42 -6.40 6.71 6.33
N ASP A 43 -7.30 7.43 7.01
CA ASP A 43 -8.00 8.60 6.47
C ASP A 43 -7.06 9.70 5.96
N GLU A 44 -5.96 9.97 6.67
CA GLU A 44 -4.99 10.99 6.24
C GLU A 44 -4.19 10.54 5.02
N TRP A 45 -3.94 9.23 4.89
CA TRP A 45 -3.23 8.65 3.75
C TRP A 45 -4.12 8.55 2.51
N GLU A 46 -5.40 8.20 2.68
CA GLU A 46 -6.41 8.16 1.62
C GLU A 46 -6.56 9.53 0.94
N LYS A 47 -6.46 10.63 1.69
CA LYS A 47 -6.56 12.00 1.14
C LYS A 47 -5.40 12.38 0.23
N VAL A 48 -4.25 11.72 0.33
CA VAL A 48 -3.03 12.11 -0.38
C VAL A 48 -2.58 11.09 -1.41
N LEU A 49 -2.89 9.82 -1.21
CA LEU A 49 -2.57 8.75 -2.13
C LEU A 49 -3.54 8.72 -3.31
N PRO A 50 -3.08 8.41 -4.53
CA PRO A 50 -3.98 8.11 -5.63
C PRO A 50 -4.70 6.76 -5.42
N ASP A 51 -5.86 6.60 -6.05
CA ASP A 51 -6.73 5.42 -5.93
C ASP A 51 -6.01 4.10 -6.27
N ALA A 52 -5.02 4.13 -7.17
CA ALA A 52 -4.27 2.93 -7.57
C ALA A 52 -3.27 2.48 -6.49
N GLU A 53 -2.67 3.41 -5.76
CA GLU A 53 -1.66 3.14 -4.75
C GLU A 53 -2.26 2.97 -3.35
N TYR A 54 -3.47 3.48 -3.09
CA TYR A 54 -4.12 3.31 -1.79
C TYR A 54 -4.30 1.84 -1.38
N PRO A 55 -4.81 0.92 -2.24
CA PRO A 55 -4.87 -0.51 -1.91
C PRO A 55 -3.50 -1.13 -1.65
N ILE A 56 -2.45 -0.70 -2.38
CA ILE A 56 -1.08 -1.18 -2.17
C ILE A 56 -0.59 -0.77 -0.77
N PHE A 57 -0.87 0.47 -0.37
CA PHE A 57 -0.57 0.99 0.96
C PHE A 57 -1.29 0.19 2.05
N VAL A 58 -2.61 0.01 1.96
CA VAL A 58 -3.40 -0.74 2.96
C VAL A 58 -2.85 -2.16 3.10
N MET A 59 -2.63 -2.86 1.98
CA MET A 59 -2.06 -4.21 1.98
C MET A 59 -0.66 -4.25 2.58
N ALA A 60 0.18 -3.25 2.29
CA ALA A 60 1.52 -3.16 2.86
C ALA A 60 1.50 -2.91 4.37
N VAL A 61 0.56 -2.10 4.87
CA VAL A 61 0.44 -1.81 6.30
C VAL A 61 -0.09 -3.01 7.07
N LEU A 62 -1.20 -3.61 6.63
CA LEU A 62 -1.80 -4.78 7.29
C LEU A 62 -0.82 -5.97 7.38
N ASN A 63 0.00 -6.16 6.35
CA ASN A 63 0.97 -7.26 6.29
C ASN A 63 2.37 -6.86 6.79
N ASN A 64 2.55 -5.65 7.33
CA ASN A 64 3.84 -5.10 7.78
C ASN A 64 4.96 -5.27 6.72
N VAL A 65 4.66 -4.99 5.45
CA VAL A 65 5.59 -5.13 4.32
C VAL A 65 6.56 -3.95 4.31
N ARG A 66 7.85 -4.23 4.55
CA ARG A 66 8.94 -3.23 4.57
C ARG A 66 9.87 -3.27 3.36
N ARG A 67 9.40 -3.87 2.26
CA ARG A 67 10.21 -3.98 1.03
C ARG A 67 10.47 -2.60 0.44
N LYS A 68 11.74 -2.27 0.22
CA LYS A 68 12.20 -0.96 -0.27
C LYS A 68 11.39 -0.47 -1.47
N VAL A 69 11.16 -1.34 -2.47
CA VAL A 69 10.40 -1.01 -3.68
C VAL A 69 8.97 -0.58 -3.38
N ILE A 70 8.28 -1.28 -2.48
CA ILE A 70 6.89 -0.96 -2.10
C ILE A 70 6.84 0.37 -1.35
N ILE A 71 7.74 0.55 -0.38
CA ILE A 71 7.87 1.80 0.37
C ILE A 71 8.16 2.97 -0.58
N GLU A 72 9.09 2.81 -1.51
CA GLU A 72 9.41 3.87 -2.48
C GLU A 72 8.25 4.16 -3.43
N THR A 73 7.48 3.15 -3.84
CA THR A 73 6.29 3.34 -4.68
C THR A 73 5.25 4.20 -3.96
N ILE A 74 4.94 3.88 -2.71
CA ILE A 74 3.98 4.64 -1.88
C ILE A 74 4.47 6.07 -1.61
N LEU A 75 5.76 6.25 -1.31
CA LEU A 75 6.30 7.58 -1.03
C LEU A 75 6.34 8.45 -2.29
N ASN A 76 6.73 7.87 -3.43
CA ASN A 76 6.79 8.61 -4.69
C ASN A 76 5.39 9.00 -5.17
N SER A 77 4.35 8.18 -4.95
CA SER A 77 2.98 8.56 -5.35
C SER A 77 2.38 9.72 -4.56
N ILE A 78 2.95 10.06 -3.39
CA ILE A 78 2.57 11.25 -2.60
C ILE A 78 3.36 12.49 -3.03
N LEU A 79 4.60 12.31 -3.47
CA LEU A 79 5.55 13.38 -3.76
C LEU A 79 5.59 13.79 -5.23
N ASP A 80 5.34 12.86 -6.15
CA ASP A 80 5.31 13.10 -7.59
C ASP A 80 3.85 13.30 -8.03
N ASP A 81 3.49 14.52 -8.45
CA ASP A 81 2.15 14.80 -8.98
C ASP A 81 1.87 14.10 -10.33
N GLU A 82 2.88 13.49 -10.97
CA GLU A 82 2.74 12.70 -12.20
C GLU A 82 3.78 11.57 -12.30
N VAL A 83 3.48 10.35 -11.84
CA VAL A 83 4.12 9.16 -12.41
C VAL A 83 3.11 8.01 -12.52
N THR A 84 2.20 8.13 -13.48
CA THR A 84 1.82 6.96 -14.29
C THR A 84 2.82 6.86 -15.44
N SER A 85 4.03 6.35 -15.20
CA SER A 85 4.82 5.78 -16.29
C SER A 85 5.82 4.75 -15.78
N GLY A 86 5.51 3.50 -16.10
CA GLY A 86 6.55 2.48 -16.24
C GLY A 86 6.76 1.58 -15.03
N TRP A 87 5.74 0.81 -14.67
CA TRP A 87 6.05 -0.60 -14.43
C TRP A 87 6.43 -1.22 -15.77
N SER A 88 7.65 -0.97 -16.22
CA SER A 88 8.26 -1.79 -17.26
C SER A 88 8.50 -3.15 -16.62
N ASN A 89 7.53 -4.05 -16.81
CA ASN A 89 7.81 -5.47 -16.74
C ASN A 89 8.87 -5.75 -17.82
N SER A 90 10.15 -5.71 -17.43
CA SER A 90 11.16 -6.40 -18.23
C SER A 90 10.86 -7.89 -18.07
N ASP A 91 10.42 -8.47 -19.18
CA ASP A 91 10.46 -9.88 -19.52
C ASP A 91 9.61 -10.81 -18.64
N ARG A 92 8.32 -10.86 -18.93
CA ARG A 92 7.55 -12.10 -18.78
C ARG A 92 7.12 -12.56 -20.15
N ASP A 93 7.72 -13.67 -20.58
CA ASP A 93 7.37 -14.42 -21.78
C ASP A 93 5.85 -14.50 -21.95
N ASP A 94 5.37 -13.98 -23.06
CA ASP A 94 4.02 -14.19 -23.57
C ASP A 94 3.89 -15.68 -23.95
N LYS A 95 3.40 -16.47 -23.00
CA LYS A 95 2.73 -17.74 -23.30
C LYS A 95 1.30 -17.62 -22.81
N SER A 96 0.43 -17.25 -23.72
CA SER A 96 -1.01 -17.48 -23.64
C SER A 96 -1.28 -18.96 -23.32
N VAL A 97 -1.57 -19.25 -22.06
CA VAL A 97 -2.20 -20.49 -21.64
C VAL A 97 -3.69 -20.20 -21.58
N GLU A 98 -4.41 -20.56 -22.64
CA GLU A 98 -5.86 -20.60 -22.67
C GLU A 98 -6.31 -21.73 -21.74
N ASN A 99 -6.54 -21.40 -20.47
CA ASN A 99 -7.03 -22.35 -19.47
C ASN A 99 -8.52 -22.07 -19.25
N THR A 100 -9.37 -22.77 -20.01
CA THR A 100 -10.84 -22.67 -19.89
C THR A 100 -11.42 -23.53 -18.77
N ASP A 101 -10.62 -24.14 -17.90
CA ASP A 101 -11.13 -24.91 -16.75
C ASP A 101 -11.18 -24.04 -15.49
N HIS A 102 -12.37 -23.46 -15.26
CA HIS A 102 -12.73 -22.93 -13.95
C HIS A 102 -13.31 -24.06 -13.09
N PRO A 103 -12.83 -24.29 -11.86
CA PRO A 103 -13.20 -25.45 -11.03
C PRO A 103 -14.62 -25.38 -10.42
N PHE A 104 -15.44 -24.42 -10.85
CA PHE A 104 -16.83 -24.24 -10.41
C PHE A 104 -17.83 -24.03 -11.57
N CYS A 105 -17.42 -24.35 -12.80
CA CYS A 105 -18.32 -24.47 -13.95
C CYS A 105 -18.45 -25.94 -14.35
#